data_AF-A0A1X0DJC8-F1
#
_entry.id   AF-A0A1X0DJC8-F1
#
_cell.length_a   1.000
_cell.length_b   1.000
_cell.length_c   1.000
_cell.angle_alpha   90.00
_cell.angle_beta   90.00
_cell.angle_gamma   90.00
#
_symmetry.space_group_name_H-M   'P 1'
#
loop_
_entity.id
_entity.type
_entity.pdbx_description
1 polymer ?
#
loop_
_entity_poly.entity_id
_entity_poly.type
_entity_poly.pdbx_seq_one_letter_code
_entity_poly.pdbx_strand_id
1 'polypeptide(L)' 'MRYGGSSPLYVIGSGQRPWWDMIVVVEYPTPEAFLSMVTSEEYRVAHVHRAAALDRAELIATSPF' A
#
# COMPACT_ATOMS: atom_id res chain seq x y z
N MET A 1 -3.48 1.86 10.80
CA MET A 1 -4.18 1.56 9.53
C MET A 1 -5.51 2.28 9.53
N ARG A 2 -5.82 3.05 8.49
CA ARG A 2 -7.07 3.82 8.34
C ARG A 2 -8.11 3.11 7.48
N TYR A 3 -7.67 2.34 6.49
CA TYR A 3 -8.54 1.58 5.58
C TYR A 3 -7.82 0.34 5.04
N GLY A 4 -8.58 -0.71 4.76
CA GLY A 4 -8.15 -1.87 3.98
C GLY A 4 -9.34 -2.58 3.36
N GLY A 5 -9.25 -2.89 2.07
CA GLY A 5 -10.31 -3.58 1.35
C GLY A 5 -9.85 -4.11 0.00
N SER A 6 -10.64 -4.99 -0.60
CA SER A 6 -10.46 -5.40 -1.99
C SER A 6 -10.97 -4.33 -2.96
N SER A 7 -10.58 -4.40 -4.24
CA SER A 7 -11.17 -3.56 -5.29
C SER A 7 -12.04 -4.40 -6.26
N PRO A 8 -13.32 -4.62 -5.95
CA PRO A 8 -14.16 -5.49 -6.76
C PRO A 8 -14.69 -4.82 -8.04
N LEU A 9 -14.78 -3.49 -8.07
CA LEU A 9 -15.39 -2.73 -9.18
C LEU A 9 -14.80 -1.33 -9.29
N TYR A 10 -14.64 -0.87 -10.53
CA TYR A 10 -14.21 0.48 -10.87
C TYR A 10 -15.41 1.22 -11.48
N VAL A 11 -15.97 2.17 -10.73
CA VAL A 11 -17.18 2.91 -11.14
C VAL A 11 -16.85 3.98 -12.19
N ILE A 12 -15.64 4.54 -12.14
CA ILE A 12 -15.12 5.55 -13.07
C ILE A 12 -13.69 5.16 -13.46
N GLY A 13 -13.37 5.14 -14.76
CA GLY A 13 -12.04 4.77 -15.29
C GLY A 13 -12.09 4.31 -16.74
N SER A 14 -10.95 4.30 -17.44
CA SER A 14 -10.85 3.98 -18.88
C SER A 14 -10.52 2.51 -19.20
N GLY A 15 -10.57 1.60 -18.21
CA GLY A 15 -10.10 0.22 -18.34
C GLY A 15 -11.09 -0.83 -17.82
N GLN A 16 -11.24 -1.90 -18.59
CA GLN A 16 -12.30 -2.94 -18.52
C GLN A 16 -12.25 -3.91 -17.33
N ARG A 17 -11.35 -3.76 -16.33
CA ARG A 17 -11.23 -4.63 -15.15
C ARG A 17 -10.61 -3.90 -13.97
N PRO A 18 -10.87 -4.34 -12.72
CA PRO A 18 -10.13 -3.85 -11.57
C PRO A 18 -8.62 -4.01 -11.74
N TRP A 19 -7.86 -2.95 -11.50
CA TRP A 19 -6.39 -2.95 -11.59
C TRP A 19 -5.71 -3.41 -10.29
N TRP A 20 -6.40 -3.32 -9.15
CA TRP A 20 -5.85 -3.60 -7.83
C TRP A 20 -6.66 -4.68 -7.11
N ASP A 21 -6.01 -5.72 -6.61
CA ASP A 21 -6.70 -6.71 -5.76
C ASP A 21 -7.00 -6.16 -4.37
N MET A 22 -6.16 -5.25 -3.86
CA MET A 22 -6.23 -4.68 -2.51
C MET A 22 -5.81 -3.20 -2.48
N ILE A 23 -6.50 -2.42 -1.65
CA ILE A 23 -6.17 -1.03 -1.34
C ILE A 23 -6.04 -0.90 0.17
N VAL A 24 -4.96 -0.29 0.63
CA VAL A 24 -4.72 0.02 2.05
C VAL A 24 -4.35 1.49 2.21
N VAL A 25 -4.85 2.11 3.27
CA VAL A 25 -4.43 3.46 3.71
C VAL A 25 -3.85 3.32 5.10
N VAL A 26 -2.58 3.70 5.25
CA VAL A 26 -1.86 3.66 6.51
C VAL A 26 -1.46 5.08 6.88
N GLU A 27 -1.82 5.49 8.09
CA GLU A 27 -1.35 6.75 8.65
C GLU A 27 -0.19 6.47 9.59
N TYR A 28 0.88 7.25 9.41
CA TYR A 28 2.02 7.31 10.32
C TYR A 28 1.99 8.65 11.05
N PRO A 29 2.37 8.69 12.34
CA PRO A 29 2.36 9.93 13.11
C PRO A 29 3.36 10.95 12.55
N THR A 30 4.48 10.48 11.97
CA THR A 30 5.44 11.31 11.25
C THR A 30 6.03 10.54 10.05
N PRO A 31 6.62 11.22 9.05
CA PRO A 31 7.37 10.56 7.98
C PRO A 31 8.51 9.68 8.49
N GLU A 32 9.19 10.09 9.57
CA GLU A 32 10.28 9.34 10.19
C GLU A 32 9.81 8.01 10.76
N ALA A 33 8.58 7.93 11.28
CA ALA A 33 8.00 6.67 11.74
C ALA A 33 7.83 5.66 10.58
N PHE A 34 7.45 6.13 9.39
CA PHE A 34 7.41 5.29 8.20
C PHE A 34 8.83 4.84 7.79
N LEU A 35 9.78 5.79 7.71
CA LEU A 35 11.16 5.49 7.33
C LEU A 35 11.79 4.45 8.27
N SER A 36 11.67 4.66 9.58
CA SER A 36 12.19 3.76 10.60
C SER A 36 11.65 2.34 10.45
N MET A 37 10.34 2.22 10.14
CA MET A 37 9.69 0.94 9.93
C MET A 37 10.18 0.26 8.65
N VAL A 38 10.25 0.94 7.49
CA VAL A 38 10.71 0.30 6.24
C VAL A 38 12.20 -0.05 6.22
N THR A 39 13.03 0.62 7.01
CA THR A 39 14.47 0.31 7.13
C THR A 39 14.79 -0.70 8.22
N SER A 40 13.81 -1.14 9.00
CA SER A 40 14.03 -2.09 10.09
C SER A 40 14.34 -3.51 9.58
N GLU A 41 15.10 -4.27 10.36
CA GLU A 41 15.43 -5.66 10.03
C GLU A 41 14.18 -6.55 10.03
N GLU A 42 13.25 -6.32 10.95
CA GLU A 42 11.96 -7.02 10.99
C GLU A 42 11.17 -6.80 9.70
N TYR A 43 11.10 -5.56 9.21
CA TYR A 43 10.44 -5.26 7.94
C TYR A 43 11.16 -5.91 6.76
N ARG A 44 12.49 -5.98 6.77
CA ARG A 44 13.26 -6.67 5.71
C ARG A 44 12.86 -8.14 5.58
N VAL A 45 12.67 -8.84 6.70
CA VAL A 45 12.18 -10.22 6.72
C VAL A 45 10.76 -10.33 6.18
N ALA A 46 9.86 -9.42 6.53
CA ALA A 46 8.49 -9.44 6.01
C ALA A 46 8.39 -9.02 4.53
N HIS A 47 9.28 -8.12 4.08
CA HIS A 47 9.25 -7.52 2.76
C HIS A 47 9.43 -8.55 1.64
N VAL A 48 10.17 -9.64 1.88
CA VAL A 48 10.39 -10.69 0.88
C VAL A 48 9.06 -11.34 0.44
N HIS A 49 8.11 -11.51 1.37
CA HIS A 49 6.79 -12.07 1.05
C HIS A 49 5.96 -11.08 0.24
N ARG A 50 6.01 -9.79 0.59
CA ARG A 50 5.33 -8.72 -0.16
C ARG A 50 5.85 -8.62 -1.58
N ALA A 51 7.18 -8.64 -1.75
CA ALA A 51 7.81 -8.58 -3.07
C ALA A 51 7.47 -9.80 -3.93
N ALA A 52 7.41 -11.00 -3.33
CA ALA A 52 7.07 -12.22 -4.05
C ALA A 52 5.58 -12.33 -4.43
N ALA A 53 4.68 -11.69 -3.67
CA ALA A 53 3.23 -11.81 -3.88
C ALA A 53 2.65 -10.77 -4.86
N LEU A 54 3.35 -9.65 -5.09
CA LEU A 54 2.82 -8.52 -5.85
C LEU A 54 3.36 -8.52 -7.29
N ASP A 55 2.47 -8.67 -8.27
CA ASP A 55 2.76 -8.38 -9.68
C ASP A 55 3.04 -6.87 -9.87
N ARG A 56 2.31 -6.03 -9.14
CA ARG A 56 2.44 -4.57 -9.15
C ARG A 56 2.13 -3.99 -7.77
N ALA A 57 2.78 -2.88 -7.43
CA ALA A 57 2.45 -2.08 -6.26
C ALA A 57 2.72 -0.59 -6.52
N GLU A 58 1.88 0.29 -5.97
CA GLU A 58 2.17 1.72 -5.86
C GLU A 58 2.23 2.12 -4.37
N LEU A 59 3.08 3.07 -4.04
CA LEU A 59 3.16 3.67 -2.71
C LEU A 59 3.16 5.19 -2.87
N ILE A 60 2.03 5.81 -2.52
CA ILE A 60 1.80 7.23 -2.73
C ILE A 60 1.73 7.91 -1.35
N ALA A 61 2.67 8.82 -1.09
CA ALA A 61 2.62 9.65 0.11
C ALA A 61 1.60 10.77 -0.07
N THR A 62 0.74 10.98 0.92
CA THR A 62 -0.30 12.01 0.93
C THR A 62 -0.24 12.81 2.22
N SER A 63 -0.60 14.09 2.17
CA SER A 63 -0.79 14.94 3.35
C SER A 63 -2.29 15.28 3.51
N PRO A 64 -2.79 15.48 4.74
CA PRO A 64 -4.07 16.13 4.94
C PRO A 64 -4.11 17.49 4.24
N PHE A 65 -5.28 17.87 3.74
CA PHE A 65 -5.53 19.23 3.25
C PHE A 65 -5.63 20.23 4.39
#